data_AF-A0A2I0ANA4-F1
#
_entry.id   AF-A0A2I0ANA4-F1
#
_cell.length_a   1.000
_cell.length_b   1.000
_cell.length_c   1.000
_cell.angle_alpha   90.00
_cell.angle_beta   90.00
_cell.angle_gamma   90.00
#
_symmetry.space_group_name_H-M   'P 1'
#
loop_
_entity.id
_entity.type
_entity.pdbx_description
1 polymer ?
#
loop_
_entity_poly.entity_id
_entity_poly.type
_entity_poly.pdbx_seq_one_letter_code
_entity_poly.pdbx_strand_id
1 'polypeptide(L)'
;MHIYQIVKKSERFRYLGLIIQNNGEINNDVISRIQAGWVKWRNASSVLCDRKISSKIKGKFYKTIVRPAMIYGAECWHAKTKHTNKINVTEIRMLR
;
A
#
# COMPACT_ATOMS: atom_id res chain seq x y z
N MET A 1 0.05 -45.53 -0.59
CA MET A 1 -1.10 -44.80 0.00
C MET A 1 -0.75 -43.32 -0.06
N HIS A 2 -1.23 -42.59 -1.08
CA HIS A 2 -0.89 -41.17 -1.26
C HIS A 2 -1.69 -40.34 -0.25
N ILE A 3 -0.98 -39.73 0.71
CA ILE A 3 -1.58 -38.81 1.68
C ILE A 3 -1.81 -37.49 0.93
N TYR A 4 -3.00 -37.34 0.33
CA TYR A 4 -3.43 -36.03 -0.13
C TYR A 4 -3.83 -35.21 1.10
N GLN A 5 -2.95 -34.31 1.52
CA GLN A 5 -3.28 -33.27 2.49
C GLN A 5 -4.37 -32.38 1.85
N ILE A 6 -5.59 -32.43 2.36
CA ILE A 6 -6.68 -31.55 1.93
C ILE A 6 -6.33 -30.13 2.43
N VAL A 7 -5.81 -29.30 1.52
CA VAL A 7 -5.55 -27.88 1.80
C VAL A 7 -6.91 -27.19 1.98
N LYS A 8 -7.20 -26.75 3.20
CA LYS A 8 -8.43 -26.01 3.51
C LYS A 8 -8.46 -24.74 2.67
N LYS A 9 -9.47 -24.58 1.82
CA LYS A 9 -9.66 -23.39 0.97
C LYS A 9 -9.86 -22.17 1.88
N SER A 10 -8.88 -21.27 1.91
CA SER A 10 -9.00 -19.99 2.60
C SER A 10 -9.55 -18.95 1.65
N GLU A 11 -10.54 -18.17 2.09
CA GLU A 11 -11.08 -17.06 1.29
C GLU A 11 -10.06 -15.93 1.09
N ARG A 12 -9.12 -15.79 2.04
CA ARG A 12 -8.06 -14.79 2.03
C ARG A 12 -6.73 -15.46 2.37
N PHE A 13 -5.71 -15.18 1.57
CA PHE A 13 -4.37 -15.69 1.77
C PHE A 13 -3.36 -14.55 1.65
N ARG A 14 -2.41 -14.47 2.58
CA ARG A 14 -1.34 -13.48 2.52
C ARG A 14 -0.12 -14.10 1.87
N TYR A 15 0.27 -13.59 0.70
CA TYR A 15 1.43 -14.06 -0.04
C TYR A 15 2.34 -12.88 -0.39
N LEU A 16 3.60 -12.91 0.05
CA LEU A 16 4.58 -11.83 -0.19
C LEU A 16 4.06 -10.42 0.19
N GLY A 17 3.20 -10.37 1.21
CA GLY A 17 2.54 -9.14 1.67
C GLY A 17 1.32 -8.72 0.84
N LEU A 18 1.00 -9.42 -0.24
CA LEU A 18 -0.25 -9.26 -1.01
C LEU A 18 -1.38 -10.08 -0.40
N ILE A 19 -2.60 -9.57 -0.45
CA ILE A 19 -3.80 -10.30 -0.03
C ILE A 19 -4.46 -10.90 -1.27
N ILE A 20 -4.27 -12.21 -1.46
CA ILE A 20 -4.91 -13.00 -2.52
C ILE A 20 -6.28 -13.44 -2.00
N GLN A 21 -7.33 -13.12 -2.74
CA GLN A 21 -8.70 -13.49 -2.41
C GLN A 21 -9.30 -14.36 -3.52
N ASN A 22 -10.12 -15.33 -3.15
CA ASN A 22 -10.76 -16.25 -4.09
C ASN A 22 -11.72 -15.55 -5.08
N ASN A 23 -12.18 -14.34 -4.77
CA ASN A 23 -13.03 -13.50 -5.65
C ASN A 23 -12.21 -12.58 -6.59
N GLY A 24 -10.88 -12.61 -6.53
CA GLY A 24 -10.02 -11.72 -7.32
C GLY A 24 -10.08 -10.25 -6.93
N GLU A 25 -10.70 -9.90 -5.80
CA GLU A 25 -10.79 -8.51 -5.37
C GLU A 25 -9.48 -7.98 -4.79
N ILE A 26 -9.05 -6.83 -5.30
CA ILE A 26 -7.84 -6.13 -4.86
C ILE A 26 -8.09 -5.10 -3.75
N ASN A 27 -9.35 -4.89 -3.35
CA ASN A 27 -9.75 -3.91 -2.34
C ASN A 27 -8.92 -3.98 -1.06
N ASN A 28 -8.79 -5.19 -0.51
CA ASN A 28 -8.10 -5.42 0.75
C ASN A 28 -6.60 -5.19 0.64
N ASP A 29 -6.02 -5.52 -0.52
CA ASP A 29 -4.61 -5.26 -0.78
C ASP A 29 -4.33 -3.75 -0.86
N VAL A 30 -5.15 -3.00 -1.59
CA VAL A 30 -5.04 -1.53 -1.68
C VAL A 30 -5.15 -0.88 -0.31
N ILE A 31 -6.10 -1.34 0.53
CA ILE A 31 -6.25 -0.83 1.90
C ILE A 31 -5.00 -1.12 2.74
N SER A 32 -4.50 -2.36 2.68
CA SER A 32 -3.27 -2.78 3.37
C SER A 32 -2.06 -1.93 2.94
N ARG A 33 -1.92 -1.63 1.64
CA ARG A 33 -0.84 -0.77 1.13
C ARG A 33 -0.96 0.69 1.54
N ILE A 34 -2.18 1.23 1.52
CA ILE A 34 -2.43 2.58 2.05
C ILE A 34 -2.06 2.66 3.52
N GLN A 35 -2.41 1.65 4.33
CA GLN A 35 -2.03 1.59 5.74
C GLN A 35 -0.51 1.51 5.92
N ALA A 36 0.18 0.69 5.14
CA ALA A 36 1.64 0.62 5.14
C ALA A 36 2.28 1.97 4.78
N GLY A 37 1.71 2.68 3.79
CA GLY A 37 2.06 4.05 3.45
C GLY A 37 1.91 5.00 4.64
N TRP A 38 0.77 4.97 5.34
CA TRP A 38 0.54 5.80 6.53
C TRP A 38 1.51 5.51 7.67
N VAL A 39 1.88 4.26 7.90
CA VAL A 39 2.91 3.92 8.90
C VAL A 39 4.25 4.55 8.52
N LYS A 40 4.67 4.42 7.25
CA LYS A 40 5.92 5.03 6.77
C LYS A 40 5.87 6.56 6.81
N TRP A 41 4.74 7.15 6.45
CA TRP A 41 4.52 8.60 6.56
C TRP A 41 4.62 9.09 8.01
N ARG A 42 3.98 8.37 8.94
CA ARG A 42 4.04 8.70 10.37
C ARG A 42 5.48 8.65 10.90
N ASN A 43 6.25 7.64 10.50
CA ASN A 43 7.67 7.54 10.88
C ASN A 43 8.49 8.69 10.31
N ALA A 44 8.13 9.19 9.13
CA ALA A 44 8.77 10.34 8.48
C ALA A 44 8.13 11.69 8.87
N SER A 45 7.15 11.71 9.77
CA SER A 45 6.37 12.91 10.10
C SER A 45 7.23 14.02 10.68
N SER A 46 8.29 13.68 11.42
CA SER A 46 9.27 14.67 11.91
C SER A 46 9.92 15.48 10.78
N VAL A 47 10.12 14.89 9.61
CA VAL A 47 10.69 15.57 8.43
C VAL A 47 9.61 16.20 7.57
N LEU A 48 8.48 15.51 7.39
CA LEU A 48 7.40 15.94 6.51
C LEU A 48 6.58 17.10 7.12
N CYS A 49 6.39 17.11 8.44
CA CYS A 49 5.63 18.14 9.15
C CYS A 49 6.50 19.32 9.65
N ASP A 50 7.84 19.23 9.57
CA ASP A 50 8.73 20.31 10.00
C ASP A 50 8.67 21.50 9.03
N ARG A 51 8.32 22.68 9.54
CA ARG A 51 8.24 23.92 8.75
C ARG A 51 9.60 24.41 8.26
N LYS A 52 10.70 24.03 8.91
CA LYS A 52 12.07 24.43 8.56
C LYS A 52 12.59 23.73 7.31
N ILE A 53 11.99 22.61 6.94
CA ILE A 53 12.45 21.78 5.82
C ILE A 53 11.76 22.24 4.53
N SER A 54 12.57 22.53 3.51
CA SER A 54 12.08 22.90 2.18
C SER A 54 11.16 21.82 1.58
N SER A 55 10.08 22.26 0.93
CA SER A 55 9.13 21.40 0.21
C SER A 55 9.81 20.45 -0.80
N LYS A 56 10.93 20.87 -1.39
CA LYS A 56 11.71 20.04 -2.32
C LYS A 56 12.32 18.81 -1.63
N ILE A 57 12.80 18.96 -0.40
CA ILE A 57 13.36 17.85 0.40
C ILE A 57 12.23 16.93 0.86
N LYS A 58 11.12 17.49 1.35
CA LYS A 58 9.93 16.72 1.74
C LYS A 58 9.39 15.87 0.60
N GLY A 59 9.30 16.43 -0.61
CA GLY A 59 8.87 15.72 -1.80
C GLY A 59 9.80 14.54 -2.17
N LYS A 60 11.13 14.74 -2.07
CA LYS A 60 12.10 13.64 -2.24
C LYS A 60 11.90 12.56 -1.17
N PHE A 61 11.77 12.96 0.09
CA PHE A 61 11.57 12.03 1.21
C PHE A 61 10.29 11.19 1.05
N TYR A 62 9.18 11.84 0.66
CA TYR A 62 7.93 11.16 0.35
C TYR A 62 8.10 10.14 -0.78
N LYS A 63 8.72 10.56 -1.90
CA LYS A 63 8.94 9.70 -3.08
C LYS A 63 9.82 8.50 -2.75
N THR A 64 10.75 8.62 -1.81
CA THR A 64 11.68 7.56 -1.44
C THR A 64 11.13 6.60 -0.38
N ILE A 65 10.32 7.09 0.58
CA ILE A 65 9.94 6.29 1.76
C ILE A 65 8.47 5.88 1.74
N VAL A 66 7.58 6.81 1.41
CA VAL A 66 6.13 6.62 1.54
C VAL A 66 5.56 6.03 0.26
N ARG A 67 5.94 6.60 -0.89
CA ARG A 67 5.44 6.19 -2.20
C ARG A 67 5.71 4.71 -2.49
N PRO A 68 6.92 4.14 -2.27
CA PRO A 68 7.18 2.73 -2.54
C PRO A 68 6.32 1.79 -1.69
N ALA A 69 6.05 2.14 -0.43
CA ALA A 69 5.20 1.34 0.45
C ALA A 69 3.73 1.31 -0.01
N MET A 70 3.25 2.41 -0.62
CA MET A 70 1.88 2.53 -1.12
C MET A 70 1.69 1.84 -2.48
N ILE A 71 2.69 1.86 -3.35
CA ILE A 71 2.58 1.31 -4.71
C ILE A 71 3.10 -0.13 -4.84
N TYR A 72 3.70 -0.70 -3.79
CA TYR A 72 4.18 -2.07 -3.84
C TYR A 72 3.02 -3.03 -4.18
N GLY A 73 3.19 -3.83 -5.22
CA GLY A 73 2.14 -4.74 -5.70
C GLY A 73 1.13 -4.12 -6.66
N ALA A 74 1.22 -2.81 -6.92
CA ALA A 74 0.29 -2.12 -7.81
C ALA A 74 0.39 -2.57 -9.27
N GLU A 75 1.55 -3.05 -9.70
CA GLU A 75 1.77 -3.65 -11.03
C GLU A 75 0.96 -4.93 -11.27
N CYS A 76 0.60 -5.64 -10.20
CA CYS A 76 -0.17 -6.89 -10.26
C CYS A 76 -1.68 -6.64 -10.05
N TRP A 77 -2.10 -5.41 -9.76
CA TRP A 77 -3.50 -5.07 -9.65
C TRP A 77 -4.14 -4.96 -11.02
N HIS A 78 -5.29 -5.60 -11.21
CA HIS A 78 -6.19 -5.25 -12.31
C HIS A 78 -6.83 -3.89 -11.97
N ALA A 79 -6.08 -2.82 -12.22
CA ALA A 79 -6.32 -1.49 -11.66
C ALA A 79 -7.63 -0.88 -12.19
N LYS A 80 -8.69 -0.97 -11.37
CA LYS A 80 -9.91 -0.18 -11.58
C LYS A 80 -9.63 1.27 -11.16
N THR A 81 -10.14 2.23 -11.93
CA THR A 81 -10.01 3.70 -11.68
C THR A 81 -10.34 4.11 -10.23
N LYS A 82 -11.29 3.42 -9.58
CA LYS A 82 -11.65 3.61 -8.17
C LYS A 82 -10.47 3.42 -7.20
N HIS A 83 -9.59 2.45 -7.45
CA HIS A 83 -8.44 2.17 -6.58
C HIS A 83 -7.35 3.21 -6.74
N THR A 84 -7.05 3.60 -7.98
CA THR A 84 -6.11 4.68 -8.29
C THR A 84 -6.55 6.00 -7.66
N ASN A 85 -7.85 6.32 -7.73
CA ASN A 85 -8.41 7.50 -7.06
C ASN A 85 -8.22 7.44 -5.55
N LYS A 86 -8.42 6.28 -4.92
CA LYS A 86 -8.23 6.12 -3.48
C LYS A 86 -6.77 6.38 -3.06
N ILE A 87 -5.82 5.88 -3.85
CA ILE A 87 -4.38 6.12 -3.62
C ILE A 87 -4.04 7.59 -3.84
N ASN A 88 -4.55 8.22 -4.90
CA ASN A 88 -4.31 9.63 -5.18
C ASN A 88 -4.85 10.54 -4.06
N VAL A 89 -6.07 10.28 -3.57
CA VAL A 89 -6.64 11.01 -2.43
C VAL A 89 -5.78 10.85 -1.18
N THR A 90 -5.23 9.66 -0.93
CA THR A 90 -4.31 9.47 0.20
C THR A 90 -2.97 10.17 0.03
N GLU A 91 -2.42 10.20 -1.19
CA GLU A 91 -1.17 10.90 -1.52
C GLU A 91 -1.32 12.41 -1.28
N ILE A 92 -2.40 13.02 -1.78
CA ILE A 92 -2.71 14.44 -1.55
C ILE A 92 -2.84 14.75 -0.04
N ARG A 93 -3.43 13.85 0.74
CA ARG A 93 -3.55 14.02 2.21
C ARG A 93 -2.21 13.94 2.94
N MET A 94 -1.26 13.16 2.43
CA MET A 94 0.06 13.00 3.04
C MET A 94 1.04 14.13 2.67
N LEU A 95 0.83 14.80 1.55
CA LEU A 95 1.71 15.86 1.04
C LEU A 95 1.30 17.28 1.47
N ARG A 96 0.18 17.40 2.16
CA ARG A 96 -0.34 18.66 2.70
C ARG A 96 0.36 19.04 4.01
#